data_AF-A0A924W9U9-F1
#
_entry.id   AF-A0A924W9U9-F1
#
_cell.length_a   1.000
_cell.length_b   1.000
_cell.length_c   1.000
_cell.angle_alpha   90.00
_cell.angle_beta   90.00
_cell.angle_gamma   90.00
#
_symmetry.space_group_name_H-M   'P 1'
#
loop_
_entity.id
_entity.type
_entity.pdbx_description
1 polymer ?
#
loop_
_entity_poly.entity_id
_entity_poly.type
_entity_poly.pdbx_seq_one_letter_code
_entity_poly.pdbx_strand_id
1 'polypeptide(L)'
;GCGEQIADNGGRQTERAVKGSRETDVDPDAASYYREQARQIFGADVIRVEPLPGQRGEVMADGSQRRMLDTLPSRTRDPNADILMAQAALKKSANANSAWVEPDRPERQDRRTLAMAPPPAPAPTPPQEMLERRKVETSSSLTGRDPPSSARSPSGSNEQIARQTPESPAVRPDAGHAAPRAAAVAIDAAPAAAAPATGHRFWSIVLVVFRGEGSENGARIALGRIQKEGGLPEAYMQRMGPAWAVVFGKYSGPDDASGQADLKRIQAAEVNGVRLYAGTYLCPPPEGNAPIRGEFDLRNARAVHGKDAIYTLQVGVYSREDVTKLTAADVATIRKAAEDAAIKLRQEGELAFFYHGVNRSQVLVGAFELEDFDPKTGRESPRLREAKIRHPYNLYNGAGYTAKVPGMTKSKLVPSGLVAIPKR
;
A
#
# COMPACT_ATOMS: atom_id res chain seq x y z
N GLY A 1 -76.57 -2.68 -43.26
CA GLY A 1 -76.25 -1.65 -42.27
C GLY A 1 -75.44 -2.27 -41.17
N CYS A 2 -74.16 -1.93 -41.09
CA CYS A 2 -73.29 -1.97 -39.91
C CYS A 2 -72.03 -1.21 -40.32
N GLY A 3 -71.83 -0.05 -39.71
CA GLY A 3 -70.71 0.85 -39.99
C GLY A 3 -69.51 0.48 -39.12
N GLU A 4 -68.34 0.47 -39.76
CA GLU A 4 -67.05 0.21 -39.15
C GLU A 4 -66.39 1.55 -38.82
N GLN A 5 -66.25 1.86 -37.52
CA GLN A 5 -65.54 3.04 -37.02
C GLN A 5 -64.07 2.68 -36.77
N ILE A 6 -63.18 3.30 -37.55
CA ILE A 6 -61.74 3.28 -37.31
C ILE A 6 -61.41 4.40 -36.32
N ALA A 7 -60.96 4.04 -35.12
CA ALA A 7 -60.49 4.98 -34.11
C ALA A 7 -58.99 5.26 -34.32
N ASP A 8 -58.72 6.53 -34.59
CA ASP A 8 -57.41 7.17 -34.72
C ASP A 8 -56.76 7.31 -33.34
N ASN A 9 -55.53 6.81 -33.18
CA ASN A 9 -54.80 6.83 -31.89
C ASN A 9 -53.51 7.66 -32.04
N GLY A 10 -53.68 8.98 -32.02
CA GLY A 10 -52.60 9.97 -32.03
C GLY A 10 -51.88 10.04 -30.69
N GLY A 11 -50.79 9.29 -30.54
CA GLY A 11 -49.87 9.37 -29.40
C GLY A 11 -48.94 10.59 -29.51
N ARG A 12 -49.22 11.65 -28.72
CA ARG A 12 -48.30 12.78 -28.49
C ARG A 12 -47.06 12.30 -27.74
N GLN A 13 -45.89 12.38 -28.38
CA GLN A 13 -44.61 12.36 -27.69
C GLN A 13 -44.37 13.73 -27.04
N THR A 14 -44.39 13.78 -25.71
CA THR A 14 -43.85 14.92 -24.95
C THR A 14 -42.38 14.63 -24.64
N GLU A 15 -41.48 15.31 -25.34
CA GLU A 15 -40.07 15.40 -24.97
C GLU A 15 -39.95 16.09 -23.60
N ARG A 16 -39.73 15.31 -22.54
CA ARG A 16 -39.24 15.81 -21.26
C ARG A 16 -37.72 15.84 -21.33
N ALA A 17 -37.16 17.03 -21.49
CA ALA A 17 -35.75 17.31 -21.29
C ALA A 17 -35.33 16.94 -19.85
N VAL A 18 -34.58 15.85 -19.72
CA VAL A 18 -33.92 15.46 -18.47
C VAL A 18 -32.70 16.37 -18.31
N LYS A 19 -32.87 17.47 -17.56
CA LYS A 19 -31.78 18.33 -17.09
C LYS A 19 -31.04 17.58 -15.98
N GLY A 20 -30.08 16.74 -16.38
CA GLY A 20 -29.20 16.02 -15.46
C GLY A 20 -28.08 16.91 -14.95
N SER A 21 -28.36 17.73 -13.93
CA SER A 21 -27.31 18.35 -13.11
C SER A 21 -26.71 17.27 -12.21
N ARG A 22 -25.62 16.64 -12.64
CA ARG A 22 -24.74 15.86 -11.75
C ARG A 22 -23.86 16.83 -10.98
N GLU A 23 -24.43 17.39 -9.93
CA GLU A 23 -23.65 17.94 -8.83
C GLU A 23 -23.43 16.75 -7.89
N THR A 24 -22.29 16.09 -8.05
CA THR A 24 -21.89 15.01 -7.15
C THR A 24 -21.45 15.64 -5.84
N ASP A 25 -22.19 15.38 -4.77
CA ASP A 25 -21.79 15.69 -3.40
C ASP A 25 -20.40 15.08 -3.15
N VAL A 26 -19.39 15.95 -3.22
CA VAL A 26 -18.02 15.61 -2.83
C VAL A 26 -18.00 15.55 -1.32
N ASP A 27 -17.55 14.41 -0.77
CA ASP A 27 -17.30 14.28 0.67
C ASP A 27 -16.24 15.34 1.09
N PRO A 28 -16.64 16.39 1.84
CA PRO A 28 -15.76 17.51 2.15
C PRO A 28 -14.55 17.10 3.00
N ASP A 29 -14.61 15.92 3.64
CA ASP A 29 -13.58 15.45 4.56
C ASP A 29 -12.33 14.95 3.83
N ALA A 30 -12.44 14.33 2.65
CA ALA A 30 -11.27 13.84 1.89
C ALA A 30 -10.40 14.98 1.33
N ALA A 31 -11.03 16.07 0.87
CA ALA A 31 -10.33 17.26 0.40
C ALA A 31 -9.76 18.11 1.55
N SER A 32 -10.23 17.90 2.78
CA SER A 32 -9.75 18.61 3.98
C SER A 32 -8.38 18.11 4.44
N TYR A 33 -8.09 16.81 4.26
CA TYR A 33 -6.83 16.21 4.70
C TYR A 33 -5.62 16.57 3.84
N TYR A 34 -5.72 16.57 2.51
CA TYR A 34 -4.62 17.06 1.67
C TYR A 34 -4.38 18.55 1.88
N ARG A 35 -5.43 19.29 2.23
CA ARG A 35 -5.31 20.65 2.73
C ARG A 35 -4.60 20.66 4.08
N GLU A 36 -4.93 19.81 5.04
CA GLU A 36 -4.25 19.72 6.35
C GLU A 36 -2.81 19.22 6.26
N GLN A 37 -2.46 18.23 5.43
CA GLN A 37 -1.08 17.86 5.15
C GLN A 37 -0.37 19.01 4.46
N ALA A 38 -0.94 19.62 3.43
CA ALA A 38 -0.34 20.84 2.87
C ALA A 38 -0.23 21.97 3.91
N ARG A 39 -1.12 22.03 4.90
CA ARG A 39 -1.09 23.02 5.99
C ARG A 39 -0.06 22.68 7.06
N GLN A 40 0.15 21.41 7.36
CA GLN A 40 1.21 20.92 8.25
C GLN A 40 2.58 21.06 7.59
N ILE A 41 2.64 20.80 6.29
CA ILE A 41 3.85 20.84 5.48
C ILE A 41 4.24 22.29 5.14
N PHE A 42 3.27 23.19 4.93
CA PHE A 42 3.51 24.55 4.40
C PHE A 42 2.88 25.70 5.22
N GLY A 43 2.30 25.43 6.39
CA GLY A 43 1.69 26.45 7.27
C GLY A 43 0.25 26.86 6.93
N ALA A 44 -0.42 27.54 7.87
CA ALA A 44 -1.84 27.89 7.80
C ALA A 44 -2.20 29.09 6.90
N ASP A 45 -1.24 29.97 6.61
CA ASP A 45 -1.47 31.26 5.93
C ASP A 45 -1.40 31.18 4.39
N VAL A 46 -1.12 30.00 3.83
CA VAL A 46 -0.73 29.86 2.41
C VAL A 46 -1.79 29.15 1.55
N ILE A 47 -3.01 28.95 2.06
CA ILE A 47 -4.14 28.39 1.28
C ILE A 47 -5.28 29.42 1.24
N ARG A 48 -5.04 30.55 0.58
CA ARG A 48 -6.12 31.31 -0.06
C ARG A 48 -6.17 30.86 -1.52
N VAL A 49 -7.04 29.89 -1.83
CA VAL A 49 -7.42 29.64 -3.22
C VAL A 49 -8.35 30.78 -3.58
N GLU A 50 -7.79 31.89 -4.06
CA GLU A 50 -8.62 32.88 -4.73
C GLU A 50 -9.12 32.24 -6.03
N PRO A 51 -10.44 32.24 -6.28
CA PRO A 51 -10.97 31.77 -7.55
C PRO A 51 -10.32 32.59 -8.67
N LEU A 52 -9.85 31.89 -9.71
CA LEU A 52 -9.31 32.51 -10.92
C LEU A 52 -10.23 33.67 -11.35
N PRO A 53 -9.71 34.90 -11.56
CA PRO A 53 -10.52 36.00 -12.06
C PRO A 53 -10.96 35.66 -13.49
N GLY A 54 -12.19 35.17 -13.64
CA GLY A 54 -12.71 34.77 -14.95
C GLY A 54 -14.05 34.03 -14.98
N GLN A 55 -14.59 33.58 -13.85
CA GLN A 55 -15.94 33.00 -13.79
C GLN A 55 -16.83 33.75 -12.79
N ARG A 56 -17.19 34.99 -13.12
CA ARG A 56 -18.41 35.59 -12.59
C ARG A 56 -19.54 35.24 -13.56
N GLY A 57 -20.22 34.13 -13.29
CA GLY A 57 -21.59 33.98 -13.77
C GLY A 57 -22.45 35.00 -13.05
N GLU A 58 -23.05 35.92 -13.79
CA GLU A 58 -24.13 36.77 -13.29
C GLU A 58 -25.26 35.87 -12.79
N VAL A 59 -25.41 35.78 -11.46
CA VAL A 59 -26.63 35.26 -10.86
C VAL A 59 -27.57 36.44 -10.68
N MET A 60 -28.55 36.53 -11.58
CA MET A 60 -29.72 37.39 -11.46
C MET A 60 -30.37 37.21 -10.08
N ALA A 61 -30.47 38.32 -9.36
CA ALA A 61 -31.24 38.41 -8.13
C ALA A 61 -32.74 38.46 -8.48
N ASP A 62 -33.45 37.35 -8.30
CA ASP A 62 -34.90 37.35 -8.12
C ASP A 62 -35.18 37.21 -6.62
N GLY A 63 -35.74 38.28 -6.07
CA GLY A 63 -36.29 38.31 -4.73
C GLY A 63 -37.71 37.78 -4.70
N SER A 64 -37.89 36.59 -4.13
CA SER A 64 -39.10 36.23 -3.41
C SER A 64 -38.89 34.93 -2.65
N GLN A 65 -38.84 35.03 -1.32
CA GLN A 65 -39.67 34.24 -0.39
C GLN A 65 -39.14 34.36 1.04
N ARG A 66 -39.70 35.33 1.78
CA ARG A 66 -39.81 35.27 3.24
C ARG A 66 -41.19 34.70 3.55
N ARG A 67 -41.25 33.57 4.27
CA ARG A 67 -42.03 33.36 5.51
C ARG A 67 -42.32 31.87 5.77
N MET A 68 -42.40 31.60 7.07
CA MET A 68 -42.99 30.44 7.77
C MET A 68 -42.06 29.25 7.97
N LEU A 69 -41.60 29.08 9.22
CA LEU A 69 -41.85 27.86 9.98
C LEU A 69 -41.56 28.10 11.47
N ASP A 70 -42.62 28.05 12.26
CA ASP A 70 -42.61 28.00 13.72
C ASP A 70 -42.84 26.56 14.18
N THR A 71 -42.13 26.20 15.27
CA THR A 71 -42.49 25.27 16.37
C THR A 71 -42.67 23.76 16.11
N LEU A 72 -41.72 22.97 16.65
CA LEU A 72 -41.99 21.67 17.28
C LEU A 72 -41.10 21.46 18.53
N PRO A 73 -41.58 20.75 19.57
CA PRO A 73 -40.91 20.67 20.88
C PRO A 73 -39.78 19.63 20.91
N SER A 74 -38.64 20.04 21.44
CA SER A 74 -37.45 19.24 21.67
C SER A 74 -37.62 18.31 22.88
N ARG A 75 -37.64 17.00 22.63
CA ARG A 75 -37.40 15.98 23.68
C ARG A 75 -35.90 15.94 23.98
N THR A 76 -35.52 16.36 25.18
CA THR A 76 -34.16 16.19 25.72
C THR A 76 -33.85 14.71 25.92
N ARG A 77 -33.06 14.15 25.01
CA ARG A 77 -32.41 12.85 25.14
C ARG A 77 -31.08 13.07 25.84
N ASP A 78 -30.85 12.41 26.98
CA ASP A 78 -29.62 12.55 27.77
C ASP A 78 -28.43 11.94 26.99
N PRO A 79 -27.49 12.75 26.49
CA PRO A 79 -26.37 12.27 25.67
C PRO A 79 -25.39 11.40 26.46
N ASN A 80 -25.43 11.41 27.79
CA ASN A 80 -24.50 10.64 28.61
C ASN A 80 -24.83 9.14 28.65
N ALA A 81 -26.11 8.77 28.48
CA ALA A 81 -26.54 7.38 28.48
C ALA A 81 -26.05 6.62 27.24
N ASP A 82 -26.07 7.27 26.07
CA ASP A 82 -25.61 6.69 24.81
C ASP A 82 -24.06 6.56 24.77
N ILE A 83 -23.32 7.48 25.43
CA ILE A 83 -21.85 7.41 25.56
C ILE A 83 -21.42 6.25 26.47
N LEU A 84 -22.09 6.04 27.60
CA LEU A 84 -21.78 4.95 28.54
C LEU A 84 -22.03 3.56 27.92
N MET A 85 -23.10 3.41 27.14
CA MET A 85 -23.39 2.17 26.39
C MET A 85 -22.35 1.90 25.30
N ALA A 86 -21.91 2.94 24.58
CA ALA A 86 -20.89 2.81 23.55
C ALA A 86 -19.51 2.41 24.13
N GLN A 87 -19.13 2.97 25.28
CA GLN A 87 -17.87 2.61 25.96
C GLN A 87 -17.88 1.18 26.51
N ALA A 88 -19.03 0.69 27.00
CA ALA A 88 -19.18 -0.70 27.44
C ALA A 88 -19.09 -1.70 26.28
N ALA A 89 -19.63 -1.35 25.10
CA ALA A 89 -19.53 -2.17 23.90
C ALA A 89 -18.09 -2.22 23.34
N LEU A 90 -17.34 -1.12 23.41
CA LEU A 90 -15.94 -1.05 22.96
C LEU A 90 -14.98 -1.86 23.85
N LYS A 91 -15.16 -1.83 25.17
CA LYS A 91 -14.36 -2.67 26.10
C LYS A 91 -14.60 -4.16 25.87
N LYS A 92 -15.81 -4.55 25.45
CA LYS A 92 -16.17 -5.96 25.19
C LYS A 92 -15.61 -6.48 23.86
N SER A 93 -15.48 -5.63 22.83
CA SER A 93 -14.88 -6.01 21.55
C SER A 93 -13.34 -6.04 21.58
N ALA A 94 -12.71 -5.18 22.37
CA ALA A 94 -11.25 -5.18 22.57
C ALA A 94 -10.71 -6.49 23.18
N ASN A 95 -11.51 -7.20 23.97
CA ASN A 95 -11.15 -8.50 24.56
C ASN A 95 -11.40 -9.71 23.63
N ALA A 96 -12.23 -9.56 22.58
CA ALA A 96 -12.53 -10.66 21.66
C ALA A 96 -11.50 -10.81 20.53
N ASN A 97 -10.78 -9.73 20.19
CA ASN A 97 -9.74 -9.72 19.16
C ASN A 97 -8.31 -9.82 19.71
N SER A 98 -8.13 -9.92 21.04
CA SER A 98 -6.83 -9.95 21.72
C SER A 98 -6.45 -11.34 22.25
N ALA A 99 -7.18 -12.40 21.91
CA ALA A 99 -6.79 -13.78 22.21
C ALA A 99 -5.69 -14.29 21.27
N TRP A 100 -4.58 -13.57 21.19
CA TRP A 100 -3.27 -14.14 20.87
C TRP A 100 -2.52 -14.26 22.19
N VAL A 101 -2.76 -15.38 22.87
CA VAL A 101 -1.86 -15.87 23.92
C VAL A 101 -0.67 -16.46 23.17
N GLU A 102 0.49 -15.83 23.33
CA GLU A 102 1.79 -16.38 22.96
C GLU A 102 1.87 -17.79 23.56
N PRO A 103 2.01 -18.88 22.78
CA PRO A 103 2.12 -20.20 23.38
C PRO A 103 3.35 -20.19 24.29
N ASP A 104 3.12 -20.50 25.57
CA ASP A 104 4.14 -20.59 26.59
C ASP A 104 5.36 -21.31 26.02
N ARG A 105 6.45 -20.54 25.94
CA ARG A 105 7.78 -21.08 25.69
C ARG A 105 8.01 -22.12 26.79
N PRO A 106 8.29 -23.39 26.48
CA PRO A 106 8.42 -24.40 27.51
C PRO A 106 9.49 -23.95 28.50
N GLU A 107 9.01 -23.77 29.73
CA GLU A 107 9.78 -23.42 30.90
C GLU A 107 10.94 -24.41 31.02
N ARG A 108 12.17 -23.90 31.02
CA ARG A 108 13.37 -24.70 31.32
C ARG A 108 13.33 -25.07 32.81
N GLN A 109 12.56 -26.07 33.16
CA GLN A 109 12.71 -26.78 34.42
C GLN A 109 13.45 -28.11 34.17
N ASP A 110 14.36 -28.39 35.10
CA ASP A 110 15.09 -29.65 35.30
C ASP A 110 16.31 -29.95 34.41
N ARG A 111 17.39 -29.22 34.68
CA ARG A 111 18.76 -29.77 34.68
C ARG A 111 19.42 -29.56 36.05
N ARG A 112 18.89 -30.23 37.07
CA ARG A 112 19.51 -30.34 38.39
C ARG A 112 19.52 -31.79 38.86
N THR A 113 20.26 -32.64 38.14
CA THR A 113 20.94 -33.85 38.62
C THR A 113 21.54 -34.57 37.42
N LEU A 114 22.75 -34.18 37.02
CA LEU A 114 23.65 -35.02 36.25
C LEU A 114 25.05 -34.80 36.81
N ALA A 115 25.64 -35.90 37.25
CA ALA A 115 26.88 -35.97 37.98
C ALA A 115 28.03 -35.23 37.28
N MET A 116 28.91 -34.68 38.11
CA MET A 116 30.16 -34.03 37.73
C MET A 116 31.00 -34.94 36.83
N ALA A 117 31.08 -34.61 35.54
CA ALA A 117 32.21 -35.02 34.71
C ALA A 117 33.37 -34.03 34.95
N PRO A 118 34.62 -34.51 35.13
CA PRO A 118 35.77 -33.63 35.29
C PRO A 118 36.01 -32.81 34.02
N PRO A 119 36.55 -31.58 34.15
CA PRO A 119 36.79 -30.71 33.01
C PRO A 119 37.80 -31.33 32.04
N PRO A 120 37.61 -31.14 30.71
CA PRO A 120 38.60 -31.54 29.73
C PRO A 120 39.90 -30.74 29.91
N ALA A 121 41.03 -31.42 29.71
CA ALA A 121 42.37 -30.84 29.80
C ALA A 121 42.51 -29.61 28.87
N PRO A 122 43.28 -28.59 29.28
CA PRO A 122 43.52 -27.41 28.45
C PRO A 122 44.26 -27.79 27.16
N ALA A 123 43.79 -27.25 26.04
CA ALA A 123 44.43 -27.42 24.74
C ALA A 123 45.86 -26.82 24.75
N PRO A 124 46.82 -27.43 24.02
CA PRO A 124 48.18 -26.91 23.94
C PRO A 124 48.21 -25.54 23.25
N THR A 125 48.91 -24.61 23.89
CA THR A 125 49.18 -23.26 23.37
C THR A 125 50.02 -23.36 22.09
N PRO A 126 49.64 -22.70 20.98
CA PRO A 126 50.48 -22.66 19.79
C PRO A 126 51.76 -21.83 20.06
N PRO A 127 52.91 -22.21 19.49
CA PRO A 127 54.18 -21.53 19.72
C PRO A 127 54.17 -20.08 19.20
N GLN A 128 54.68 -19.17 20.04
CA GLN A 128 54.85 -17.72 19.80
C GLN A 128 55.97 -17.41 18.79
N GLU A 129 55.95 -17.97 17.58
CA GLU A 129 57.03 -17.74 16.61
C GLU A 129 56.56 -17.34 15.20
N MET A 130 55.47 -16.57 15.11
CA MET A 130 54.97 -16.07 13.82
C MET A 130 54.37 -14.65 13.84
N LEU A 131 54.73 -13.80 14.82
CA LEU A 131 54.23 -12.42 14.90
C LEU A 131 55.27 -11.30 14.71
N GLU A 132 56.48 -11.60 14.22
CA GLU A 132 57.52 -10.58 13.98
C GLU A 132 57.92 -10.34 12.51
N ARG A 133 57.26 -10.96 11.51
CA ARG A 133 57.62 -10.76 10.09
C ARG A 133 56.70 -9.85 9.28
N ARG A 134 55.91 -8.99 9.93
CA ARG A 134 55.07 -7.98 9.25
C ARG A 134 55.24 -6.61 9.86
N LYS A 135 56.47 -6.09 9.85
CA LYS A 135 56.71 -4.69 10.20
C LYS A 135 57.99 -4.10 9.62
N VAL A 136 58.30 -4.36 8.35
CA VAL A 136 59.21 -3.51 7.58
C VAL A 136 58.77 -3.56 6.12
N GLU A 137 58.28 -2.42 5.61
CA GLU A 137 58.52 -1.88 4.26
C GLU A 137 57.48 -0.80 3.96
N THR A 138 57.81 0.40 4.45
CA THR A 138 57.34 1.67 3.92
C THR A 138 58.25 2.11 2.77
N SER A 139 57.62 2.59 1.71
CA SER A 139 58.08 3.70 0.85
C SER A 139 59.27 3.48 -0.08
N SER A 140 59.01 3.47 -1.39
CA SER A 140 59.84 4.25 -2.33
C SER A 140 59.11 4.56 -3.64
N SER A 141 59.42 5.74 -4.15
CA SER A 141 58.81 6.48 -5.25
C SER A 141 59.50 6.26 -6.60
N LEU A 142 58.80 6.70 -7.67
CA LEU A 142 59.30 7.35 -8.90
C LEU A 142 59.62 6.53 -10.17
N THR A 143 59.09 7.11 -11.28
CA THR A 143 59.49 7.08 -12.71
C THR A 143 59.18 5.87 -13.61
N GLY A 144 58.15 6.06 -14.46
CA GLY A 144 58.26 6.21 -15.93
C GLY A 144 58.83 5.08 -16.80
N ARG A 145 57.98 4.54 -17.70
CA ARG A 145 58.23 4.30 -19.15
C ARG A 145 57.13 3.45 -19.79
N ASP A 146 56.47 3.98 -20.83
CA ASP A 146 55.92 3.19 -21.96
C ASP A 146 57.10 2.66 -22.84
N PRO A 147 56.92 1.88 -23.96
CA PRO A 147 55.78 1.13 -24.56
C PRO A 147 56.24 -0.35 -24.89
N PRO A 148 55.83 -1.13 -25.94
CA PRO A 148 54.73 -1.02 -26.93
C PRO A 148 53.90 -2.32 -27.22
N SER A 149 52.75 -2.10 -27.87
CA SER A 149 52.19 -2.73 -29.09
C SER A 149 52.52 -4.20 -29.49
N SER A 150 51.43 -4.87 -29.93
CA SER A 150 51.33 -5.97 -30.92
C SER A 150 51.45 -7.43 -30.47
N ALA A 151 50.35 -8.18 -30.55
CA ALA A 151 50.08 -9.16 -31.63
C ALA A 151 49.13 -10.33 -31.23
N ARG A 152 48.12 -10.55 -32.10
CA ARG A 152 47.57 -11.83 -32.62
C ARG A 152 47.03 -12.94 -31.69
N SER A 153 45.72 -13.16 -31.82
CA SER A 153 44.94 -14.40 -32.15
C SER A 153 45.68 -15.76 -32.19
N PRO A 154 45.03 -16.92 -31.86
CA PRO A 154 43.85 -17.48 -32.59
C PRO A 154 42.74 -18.06 -31.68
N SER A 155 41.46 -18.01 -32.09
CA SER A 155 40.76 -18.99 -32.94
C SER A 155 40.92 -20.44 -32.45
N GLY A 156 39.89 -20.92 -31.76
CA GLY A 156 39.73 -22.32 -31.33
C GLY A 156 38.30 -22.76 -31.57
N SER A 157 38.08 -23.31 -32.76
CA SER A 157 36.92 -24.12 -33.15
C SER A 157 36.80 -25.33 -32.23
N ASN A 158 35.59 -25.69 -31.80
CA ASN A 158 35.34 -27.10 -31.51
C ASN A 158 33.93 -27.52 -31.95
N GLU A 159 33.95 -28.56 -32.75
CA GLU A 159 32.88 -29.13 -33.55
C GLU A 159 32.24 -30.30 -32.79
N GLN A 160 30.93 -30.47 -32.97
CA GLN A 160 30.18 -31.74 -33.03
C GLN A 160 30.33 -32.80 -31.93
N ILE A 161 29.25 -32.99 -31.16
CA ILE A 161 28.65 -34.31 -30.82
C ILE A 161 27.12 -34.10 -30.80
N ALA A 162 26.41 -34.41 -31.89
CA ALA A 162 25.64 -35.63 -32.15
C ALA A 162 24.29 -35.78 -31.39
N ARG A 163 23.22 -35.73 -32.20
CA ARG A 163 22.04 -36.65 -32.24
C ARG A 163 21.26 -36.90 -30.94
N GLN A 164 19.98 -36.49 -30.93
CA GLN A 164 18.81 -37.40 -30.97
C GLN A 164 17.51 -36.63 -30.69
N THR A 165 16.64 -36.55 -31.70
CA THR A 165 15.19 -36.37 -31.58
C THR A 165 14.57 -37.74 -31.27
N PRO A 166 13.42 -37.78 -30.56
CA PRO A 166 12.28 -38.38 -31.25
C PRO A 166 10.97 -37.61 -31.08
N GLU A 167 10.21 -37.69 -32.17
CA GLU A 167 8.84 -37.26 -32.37
C GLU A 167 7.87 -37.90 -31.35
N SER A 168 6.78 -37.18 -31.05
CA SER A 168 5.54 -37.81 -30.58
C SER A 168 4.32 -37.13 -31.20
N PRO A 169 3.25 -37.90 -31.46
CA PRO A 169 2.43 -37.70 -32.64
C PRO A 169 1.13 -36.95 -32.38
N ALA A 170 0.64 -36.34 -33.45
CA ALA A 170 -0.66 -35.73 -33.57
C ALA A 170 -1.79 -36.78 -33.54
N VAL A 171 -2.87 -36.47 -32.81
CA VAL A 171 -4.17 -37.13 -32.92
C VAL A 171 -5.25 -36.06 -33.07
N ARG A 172 -6.00 -36.14 -34.18
CA ARG A 172 -7.31 -35.56 -34.47
C ARG A 172 -7.89 -36.38 -35.64
N PRO A 173 -9.20 -36.29 -35.97
CA PRO A 173 -10.39 -35.95 -35.17
C PRO A 173 -11.50 -37.01 -35.35
N ASP A 174 -12.59 -36.94 -34.58
CA ASP A 174 -13.86 -37.50 -35.04
C ASP A 174 -15.08 -36.66 -34.60
N ALA A 175 -16.16 -36.87 -35.34
CA ALA A 175 -17.17 -35.93 -35.77
C ALA A 175 -18.38 -35.76 -34.85
N GLY A 176 -19.12 -34.69 -35.13
CA GLY A 176 -20.57 -34.65 -35.01
C GLY A 176 -21.10 -33.98 -33.75
N HIS A 177 -21.72 -32.81 -33.90
CA HIS A 177 -23.17 -32.64 -33.75
C HIS A 177 -23.54 -31.20 -34.17
N ALA A 178 -24.57 -31.10 -34.99
CA ALA A 178 -25.05 -29.88 -35.61
C ALA A 178 -26.20 -29.23 -34.82
N ALA A 179 -26.12 -27.90 -34.67
CA ALA A 179 -27.18 -26.86 -34.64
C ALA A 179 -28.25 -26.85 -33.51
N PRO A 180 -28.94 -25.71 -33.22
CA PRO A 180 -28.98 -24.44 -33.97
C PRO A 180 -28.72 -23.12 -33.17
N ARG A 181 -27.90 -22.26 -33.78
CA ARG A 181 -28.14 -20.85 -34.17
C ARG A 181 -29.14 -20.01 -33.34
N ALA A 182 -28.60 -19.20 -32.43
CA ALA A 182 -29.23 -17.97 -31.93
C ALA A 182 -28.35 -16.77 -32.31
N ALA A 183 -28.97 -15.76 -32.93
CA ALA A 183 -28.32 -14.57 -33.46
C ALA A 183 -27.85 -13.64 -32.32
N ALA A 184 -26.54 -13.36 -32.27
CA ALA A 184 -25.98 -12.29 -31.46
C ALA A 184 -25.48 -11.19 -32.40
N VAL A 185 -26.06 -10.01 -32.25
CA VAL A 185 -25.68 -8.77 -32.93
C VAL A 185 -24.29 -8.36 -32.43
N ALA A 186 -23.30 -8.41 -33.31
CA ALA A 186 -21.96 -7.89 -33.05
C ALA A 186 -22.00 -6.36 -33.11
N ILE A 187 -21.74 -5.70 -31.98
CA ILE A 187 -21.42 -4.28 -31.93
C ILE A 187 -19.90 -4.20 -32.00
N ASP A 188 -19.39 -3.93 -33.19
CA ASP A 188 -17.97 -3.62 -33.43
C ASP A 188 -17.68 -2.22 -32.86
N ALA A 189 -17.34 -2.16 -31.57
CA ALA A 189 -16.71 -1.00 -30.98
C ALA A 189 -15.22 -1.32 -30.83
N ALA A 190 -14.43 -0.89 -31.83
CA ALA A 190 -12.98 -0.94 -31.78
C ALA A 190 -12.50 -0.26 -30.48
N PRO A 191 -11.74 -0.95 -29.61
CA PRO A 191 -11.20 -0.33 -28.42
C PRO A 191 -10.23 0.77 -28.86
N ALA A 192 -10.48 2.00 -28.39
CA ALA A 192 -9.58 3.11 -28.55
C ALA A 192 -8.18 2.67 -28.08
N ALA A 193 -7.22 2.66 -28.99
CA ALA A 193 -5.85 2.28 -28.71
C ALA A 193 -5.30 3.16 -27.58
N ALA A 194 -5.22 2.58 -26.38
CA ALA A 194 -4.55 3.21 -25.26
C ALA A 194 -3.12 3.52 -25.70
N ALA A 195 -2.73 4.79 -25.63
CA ALA A 195 -1.36 5.21 -25.90
C ALA A 195 -0.38 4.29 -25.12
N PRO A 196 0.74 3.87 -25.72
CA PRO A 196 1.68 2.98 -25.05
C PRO A 196 2.11 3.65 -23.74
N ALA A 197 1.74 3.03 -22.61
CA ALA A 197 2.24 3.43 -21.33
C ALA A 197 3.77 3.37 -21.42
N THR A 198 4.41 4.52 -21.39
CA THR A 198 5.86 4.64 -21.22
C THR A 198 6.14 4.24 -19.77
N GLY A 199 6.03 2.94 -19.51
CA GLY A 199 6.02 2.36 -18.19
C GLY A 199 7.25 2.81 -17.41
N HIS A 200 7.04 3.52 -16.32
CA HIS A 200 8.10 3.89 -15.41
C HIS A 200 8.60 2.62 -14.72
N ARG A 201 9.76 2.11 -15.17
CA ARG A 201 10.38 0.87 -14.67
C ARG A 201 11.38 1.10 -13.52
N PHE A 202 11.40 2.29 -12.96
CA PHE A 202 12.38 2.69 -11.94
C PHE A 202 11.75 2.70 -10.56
N TRP A 203 12.58 2.40 -9.56
CA TRP A 203 12.25 2.67 -8.17
C TRP A 203 12.35 4.17 -7.91
N SER A 204 11.49 4.67 -7.04
CA SER A 204 11.45 6.10 -6.69
C SER A 204 11.13 6.28 -5.22
N ILE A 205 11.58 7.38 -4.62
CA ILE A 205 11.24 7.74 -3.25
C ILE A 205 9.89 8.44 -3.26
N VAL A 206 8.90 7.90 -2.55
CA VAL A 206 7.57 8.52 -2.46
C VAL A 206 7.59 9.60 -1.39
N LEU A 207 7.24 10.83 -1.78
CA LEU A 207 7.16 11.98 -0.89
C LEU A 207 5.74 12.15 -0.34
N VAL A 208 4.74 12.08 -1.22
CA VAL A 208 3.31 12.22 -0.87
C VAL A 208 2.45 11.57 -1.96
N VAL A 209 1.29 11.03 -1.57
CA VAL A 209 0.35 10.33 -2.47
C VAL A 209 -1.04 10.93 -2.36
N PHE A 210 -1.60 11.31 -3.50
CA PHE A 210 -2.92 11.90 -3.70
C PHE A 210 -3.87 10.88 -4.32
N ARG A 211 -5.05 10.72 -3.72
CA ARG A 211 -6.11 9.80 -4.18
C ARG A 211 -7.43 10.53 -4.35
N GLY A 212 -8.32 9.92 -5.14
CA GLY A 212 -9.65 10.44 -5.40
C GLY A 212 -9.70 11.50 -6.51
N GLU A 213 -10.86 12.15 -6.61
CA GLU A 213 -11.10 13.22 -7.56
C GLU A 213 -10.20 14.43 -7.29
N GLY A 214 -9.66 15.04 -8.34
CA GLY A 214 -8.72 16.16 -8.21
C GLY A 214 -7.33 15.77 -7.70
N SER A 215 -7.04 14.48 -7.50
CA SER A 215 -5.72 14.00 -7.04
C SER A 215 -4.56 14.50 -7.91
N GLU A 216 -4.72 14.53 -9.23
CA GLU A 216 -3.71 15.07 -10.15
C GLU A 216 -3.41 16.55 -9.88
N ASN A 217 -4.45 17.36 -9.69
CA ASN A 217 -4.29 18.78 -9.40
C ASN A 217 -3.65 19.01 -8.03
N GLY A 218 -4.07 18.23 -7.02
CA GLY A 218 -3.44 18.24 -5.69
C GLY A 218 -1.96 17.89 -5.75
N ALA A 219 -1.60 16.85 -6.49
CA ALA A 219 -0.22 16.44 -6.71
C ALA A 219 0.60 17.51 -7.45
N ARG A 220 0.02 18.20 -8.43
CA ARG A 220 0.69 19.30 -9.16
C ARG A 220 0.98 20.50 -8.26
N ILE A 221 0.02 20.89 -7.43
CA ILE A 221 0.20 21.97 -6.45
C ILE A 221 1.29 21.59 -5.43
N ALA A 222 1.22 20.37 -4.90
CA ALA A 222 2.20 19.86 -3.95
C ALA A 222 3.60 19.76 -4.55
N LEU A 223 3.72 19.31 -5.81
CA LEU A 223 4.99 19.27 -6.53
C LEU A 223 5.65 20.65 -6.59
N GLY A 224 4.90 21.68 -6.97
CA GLY A 224 5.44 23.04 -7.06
C GLY A 224 5.98 23.57 -5.73
N ARG A 225 5.35 23.20 -4.60
CA ARG A 225 5.83 23.56 -3.27
C ARG A 225 7.03 22.72 -2.81
N ILE A 226 7.00 21.41 -3.05
CA ILE A 226 8.12 20.50 -2.75
C ILE A 226 9.39 20.94 -3.49
N GLN A 227 9.25 21.37 -4.76
CA GLN A 227 10.37 21.86 -5.55
C GLN A 227 10.91 23.21 -5.05
N LYS A 228 10.04 24.14 -4.66
CA LYS A 228 10.44 25.51 -4.27
C LYS A 228 10.81 25.65 -2.80
N GLU A 229 9.95 25.18 -1.91
CA GLU A 229 10.03 25.33 -0.45
C GLU A 229 10.63 24.09 0.20
N GLY A 230 10.31 22.92 -0.36
CA GLY A 230 10.75 21.63 0.14
C GLY A 230 12.19 21.24 -0.20
N GLY A 231 12.90 22.07 -0.97
CA GLY A 231 14.32 21.86 -1.33
C GLY A 231 14.58 20.67 -2.27
N LEU A 232 13.56 20.16 -2.97
CA LEU A 232 13.67 19.00 -3.86
C LEU A 232 13.29 19.38 -5.31
N PRO A 233 14.13 20.16 -6.03
CA PRO A 233 13.80 20.68 -7.36
C PRO A 233 13.62 19.57 -8.41
N GLU A 234 14.23 18.41 -8.21
CA GLU A 234 14.14 17.26 -9.12
C GLU A 234 12.96 16.33 -8.82
N ALA A 235 12.12 16.66 -7.83
CA ALA A 235 10.88 15.94 -7.61
C ALA A 235 10.00 15.99 -8.87
N TYR A 236 9.20 14.96 -9.10
CA TYR A 236 8.29 14.87 -10.24
C TYR A 236 7.00 14.13 -9.86
N MET A 237 5.96 14.27 -10.68
CA MET A 237 4.71 13.53 -10.50
C MET A 237 4.77 12.18 -11.20
N GLN A 238 4.28 11.14 -10.53
CA GLN A 238 4.17 9.79 -11.05
C GLN A 238 2.80 9.19 -10.74
N ARG A 239 2.21 8.48 -11.70
CA ARG A 239 0.98 7.75 -11.48
C ARG A 239 1.25 6.42 -10.77
N MET A 240 0.49 6.15 -9.70
CA MET A 240 0.60 4.98 -8.85
C MET A 240 -0.77 4.26 -8.81
N GLY A 241 -1.07 3.48 -9.86
CA GLY A 241 -2.40 2.90 -10.06
C GLY A 241 -3.50 3.97 -10.22
N PRO A 242 -4.52 4.02 -9.33
CA PRO A 242 -5.55 5.06 -9.35
C PRO A 242 -5.10 6.38 -8.70
N ALA A 243 -3.91 6.42 -8.10
CA ALA A 243 -3.38 7.56 -7.36
C ALA A 243 -2.35 8.37 -8.18
N TRP A 244 -2.10 9.61 -7.76
CA TRP A 244 -0.99 10.44 -8.19
C TRP A 244 -0.03 10.67 -7.03
N ALA A 245 1.26 10.41 -7.22
CA ALA A 245 2.28 10.65 -6.21
C ALA A 245 3.25 11.73 -6.67
N VAL A 246 3.80 12.48 -5.71
CA VAL A 246 5.02 13.25 -5.92
C VAL A 246 6.18 12.39 -5.43
N VAL A 247 7.15 12.16 -6.31
CA VAL A 247 8.26 11.24 -6.08
C VAL A 247 9.60 11.91 -6.37
N PHE A 248 10.68 11.30 -5.91
CA PHE A 248 12.04 11.74 -6.14
C PHE A 248 12.93 10.59 -6.65
N GLY A 249 13.77 10.90 -7.63
CA GLY A 249 14.78 9.99 -8.15
C GLY A 249 14.26 8.82 -8.99
N LYS A 250 15.18 8.19 -9.72
CA LYS A 250 14.95 7.01 -10.57
C LYS A 250 16.08 6.02 -10.32
N TYR A 251 15.77 4.94 -9.63
CA TYR A 251 16.76 3.99 -9.15
C TYR A 251 16.58 2.63 -9.81
N SER A 252 17.69 1.91 -9.98
CA SER A 252 17.69 0.59 -10.64
C SER A 252 16.99 -0.47 -9.79
N GLY A 253 17.00 -0.29 -8.48
CA GLY A 253 16.50 -1.26 -7.55
C GLY A 253 16.39 -0.72 -6.13
N PRO A 254 15.89 -1.54 -5.21
CA PRO A 254 15.75 -1.17 -3.81
C PRO A 254 17.07 -0.98 -3.07
N ASP A 255 18.13 -1.68 -3.50
CA ASP A 255 19.47 -1.65 -2.89
C ASP A 255 20.44 -0.72 -3.66
N ASP A 256 19.89 0.10 -4.57
CA ASP A 256 20.67 1.08 -5.31
C ASP A 256 21.34 2.06 -4.34
N ALA A 257 22.67 2.14 -4.38
CA ALA A 257 23.45 2.94 -3.44
C ALA A 257 23.07 4.44 -3.51
N SER A 258 22.73 4.94 -4.70
CA SER A 258 22.29 6.33 -4.86
C SER A 258 20.91 6.54 -4.27
N GLY A 259 19.98 5.59 -4.48
CA GLY A 259 18.64 5.64 -3.90
C GLY A 259 18.64 5.56 -2.38
N GLN A 260 19.50 4.73 -1.79
CA GLN A 260 19.66 4.65 -0.34
C GLN A 260 20.28 5.92 0.27
N ALA A 261 21.24 6.53 -0.43
CA ALA A 261 21.83 7.81 -0.01
C ALA A 261 20.80 8.95 -0.06
N ASP A 262 20.05 9.04 -1.16
CA ASP A 262 18.98 10.03 -1.32
C ASP A 262 17.85 9.84 -0.31
N LEU A 263 17.43 8.60 -0.06
CA LEU A 263 16.39 8.31 0.95
C LEU A 263 16.82 8.82 2.32
N LYS A 264 18.04 8.51 2.76
CA LYS A 264 18.58 8.99 4.04
C LYS A 264 18.68 10.51 4.08
N ARG A 265 19.17 11.12 3.00
CA ARG A 265 19.29 12.58 2.86
C ARG A 265 17.93 13.26 2.96
N ILE A 266 16.92 12.74 2.26
CA ILE A 266 15.56 13.28 2.23
C ILE A 266 14.90 13.12 3.60
N GLN A 267 14.99 11.94 4.23
CA GLN A 267 14.43 11.69 5.56
C GLN A 267 15.06 12.57 6.65
N ALA A 268 16.34 12.93 6.50
CA ALA A 268 17.04 13.82 7.41
C ALA A 268 16.84 15.32 7.09
N ALA A 269 16.24 15.68 5.96
CA ALA A 269 16.06 17.06 5.56
C ALA A 269 15.05 17.76 6.48
N GLU A 270 15.45 18.92 6.99
CA GLU A 270 14.63 19.79 7.83
C GLU A 270 14.27 21.05 7.06
N VAL A 271 12.97 21.35 6.98
CA VAL A 271 12.44 22.58 6.40
C VAL A 271 11.79 23.34 7.54
N ASN A 272 12.31 24.53 7.87
CA ASN A 272 11.87 25.32 9.02
C ASN A 272 11.95 24.55 10.37
N GLY A 273 12.99 23.72 10.54
CA GLY A 273 13.18 22.91 11.76
C GLY A 273 12.25 21.69 11.88
N VAL A 274 11.50 21.37 10.83
CA VAL A 274 10.60 20.20 10.79
C VAL A 274 11.10 19.20 9.76
N ARG A 275 11.17 17.92 10.15
CA ARG A 275 11.53 16.81 9.25
C ARG A 275 10.37 16.40 8.37
N LEU A 276 10.15 17.19 7.32
CA LEU A 276 9.01 17.08 6.42
C LEU A 276 8.87 15.70 5.78
N TYR A 277 9.99 15.01 5.54
CA TYR A 277 10.06 13.79 4.77
C TYR A 277 10.48 12.56 5.59
N ALA A 278 10.36 12.62 6.91
CA ALA A 278 10.75 11.51 7.79
C ALA A 278 10.01 10.19 7.44
N GLY A 279 8.78 10.28 6.93
CA GLY A 279 7.95 9.13 6.54
C GLY A 279 8.13 8.64 5.11
N THR A 280 9.12 9.15 4.36
CA THR A 280 9.35 8.73 2.96
C THR A 280 9.98 7.35 2.87
N TYR A 281 9.76 6.64 1.76
CA TYR A 281 10.28 5.30 1.53
C TYR A 281 10.50 5.04 0.04
N LEU A 282 11.33 4.05 -0.28
CA LEU A 282 11.54 3.58 -1.64
C LEU A 282 10.37 2.71 -2.09
N CYS A 283 9.71 3.14 -3.16
CA CYS A 283 8.59 2.46 -3.77
C CYS A 283 9.01 1.73 -5.04
N PRO A 284 8.54 0.49 -5.26
CA PRO A 284 8.75 -0.20 -6.52
C PRO A 284 8.06 0.53 -7.68
N PRO A 285 8.47 0.24 -8.93
CA PRO A 285 7.76 0.73 -10.10
C PRO A 285 6.30 0.23 -10.11
N PRO A 286 5.35 1.06 -10.56
CA PRO A 286 3.92 0.71 -10.61
C PRO A 286 3.67 -0.46 -11.58
N GLU A 287 4.53 -0.61 -12.59
CA GLU A 287 4.48 -1.68 -13.57
C GLU A 287 5.72 -2.56 -13.38
N GLY A 288 5.59 -3.66 -12.64
CA GLY A 288 6.68 -4.62 -12.50
C GLY A 288 6.51 -5.61 -11.34
N ASN A 289 7.19 -6.74 -11.43
CA ASN A 289 7.34 -7.65 -10.30
C ASN A 289 8.45 -7.11 -9.40
N ALA A 290 8.08 -6.45 -8.30
CA ALA A 290 9.03 -6.05 -7.29
C ALA A 290 9.47 -7.28 -6.47
N PRO A 291 10.77 -7.49 -6.23
CA PRO A 291 11.21 -8.53 -5.32
C PRO A 291 10.65 -8.30 -3.90
N ILE A 292 10.29 -9.39 -3.24
CA ILE A 292 9.89 -9.37 -1.83
C ILE A 292 11.13 -9.09 -1.00
N ARG A 293 11.06 -8.07 -0.15
CA ARG A 293 12.16 -7.70 0.75
C ARG A 293 11.81 -8.05 2.19
N GLY A 294 12.80 -8.56 2.92
CA GLY A 294 12.67 -8.83 4.35
C GLY A 294 12.35 -7.58 5.18
N GLU A 295 12.76 -6.39 4.75
CA GLU A 295 12.44 -5.13 5.46
C GLU A 295 10.93 -4.87 5.61
N PHE A 296 10.12 -5.42 4.71
CA PHE A 296 8.66 -5.29 4.74
C PHE A 296 7.96 -6.43 5.48
N ASP A 297 8.72 -7.39 6.02
CA ASP A 297 8.22 -8.25 7.09
C ASP A 297 7.98 -7.36 8.32
N LEU A 298 6.77 -7.39 8.86
CA LEU A 298 6.37 -6.59 10.02
C LEU A 298 7.31 -6.76 11.22
N ARG A 299 7.99 -7.92 11.34
CA ARG A 299 8.99 -8.17 12.38
C ARG A 299 10.20 -7.24 12.30
N ASN A 300 10.47 -6.65 11.13
CA ASN A 300 11.54 -5.68 10.91
C ASN A 300 11.06 -4.23 11.00
N ALA A 301 9.76 -3.97 11.08
CA ALA A 301 9.20 -2.61 10.98
C ALA A 301 9.77 -1.63 12.02
N ARG A 302 9.96 -2.05 13.28
CA ARG A 302 10.58 -1.18 14.32
C ARG A 302 12.04 -0.86 14.06
N ALA A 303 12.78 -1.76 13.42
CA ALA A 303 14.19 -1.50 13.09
C ALA A 303 14.31 -0.48 11.95
N VAL A 304 13.35 -0.49 11.02
CA VAL A 304 13.33 0.37 9.83
C VAL A 304 12.68 1.73 10.12
N HIS A 305 11.55 1.75 10.81
CA HIS A 305 10.71 2.94 11.05
C HIS A 305 10.87 3.53 12.46
N GLY A 306 11.82 3.02 13.24
CA GLY A 306 12.08 3.48 14.59
C GLY A 306 11.33 2.68 15.66
N LYS A 307 11.88 2.72 16.88
CA LYS A 307 11.37 1.99 18.05
C LYS A 307 9.97 2.46 18.46
N ASP A 308 9.60 3.68 18.09
CA ASP A 308 8.35 4.34 18.44
C ASP A 308 7.17 3.92 17.54
N ALA A 309 7.44 3.16 16.46
CA ALA A 309 6.42 2.48 15.69
C ALA A 309 5.77 1.35 16.53
N ILE A 310 4.57 1.59 17.05
CA ILE A 310 3.88 0.69 17.96
C ILE A 310 2.73 -0.05 17.28
N TYR A 311 2.00 0.61 16.38
CA TYR A 311 0.79 0.05 15.77
C TYR A 311 0.87 0.06 14.24
N THR A 312 0.07 -0.80 13.63
CA THR A 312 -0.16 -0.85 12.17
C THR A 312 -1.61 -1.23 11.92
N LEU A 313 -2.17 -0.85 10.77
CA LEU A 313 -3.55 -1.16 10.41
C LEU A 313 -3.59 -2.48 9.63
N GLN A 314 -4.23 -3.50 10.17
CA GLN A 314 -4.46 -4.76 9.46
C GLN A 314 -5.60 -4.58 8.44
N VAL A 315 -5.28 -4.76 7.16
CA VAL A 315 -6.21 -4.57 6.04
C VAL A 315 -6.51 -5.88 5.29
N GLY A 316 -5.72 -6.93 5.53
CA GLY A 316 -5.95 -8.24 4.92
C GLY A 316 -5.47 -9.41 5.76
N VAL A 317 -6.13 -10.55 5.61
CA VAL A 317 -5.77 -11.85 6.16
C VAL A 317 -5.85 -12.90 5.06
N TYR A 318 -4.79 -13.68 4.91
CA TYR A 318 -4.69 -14.76 3.94
C TYR A 318 -4.61 -16.09 4.68
N SER A 319 -5.55 -17.00 4.40
CA SER A 319 -5.62 -18.32 5.01
C SER A 319 -6.55 -19.23 4.21
N ARG A 320 -6.66 -20.49 4.64
CA ARG A 320 -7.69 -21.43 4.18
C ARG A 320 -8.67 -21.69 5.31
N GLU A 321 -9.92 -22.02 4.95
CA GLU A 321 -10.95 -22.37 5.94
C GLU A 321 -10.55 -23.63 6.74
N ASP A 322 -9.92 -24.61 6.08
CA ASP A 322 -9.44 -25.86 6.67
C ASP A 322 -8.09 -25.71 7.40
N VAL A 323 -8.02 -24.83 8.41
CA VAL A 323 -6.78 -24.48 9.12
C VAL A 323 -6.03 -25.70 9.68
N THR A 324 -6.72 -26.79 10.00
CA THR A 324 -6.13 -28.01 10.58
C THR A 324 -5.45 -28.93 9.57
N LYS A 325 -5.66 -28.72 8.26
CA LYS A 325 -5.17 -29.59 7.18
C LYS A 325 -4.23 -28.87 6.21
N LEU A 326 -3.61 -27.76 6.64
CA LEU A 326 -2.67 -27.03 5.78
C LEU A 326 -1.42 -27.86 5.49
N THR A 327 -1.15 -28.09 4.22
CA THR A 327 0.12 -28.63 3.75
C THR A 327 1.19 -27.52 3.68
N ALA A 328 2.46 -27.90 3.59
CA ALA A 328 3.54 -26.92 3.38
C ALA A 328 3.35 -26.11 2.07
N ALA A 329 2.80 -26.73 1.02
CA ALA A 329 2.49 -26.08 -0.24
C ALA A 329 1.35 -25.04 -0.11
N ASP A 330 0.36 -25.32 0.74
CA ASP A 330 -0.70 -24.35 1.06
C ASP A 330 -0.15 -23.14 1.80
N VAL A 331 0.71 -23.38 2.80
CA VAL A 331 1.37 -22.30 3.54
C VAL A 331 2.20 -21.43 2.59
N ALA A 332 2.96 -22.02 1.67
CA ALA A 332 3.73 -21.26 0.68
C ALA A 332 2.83 -20.40 -0.22
N THR A 333 1.71 -20.96 -0.68
CA THR A 333 0.72 -20.22 -1.49
C THR A 333 0.10 -19.06 -0.71
N ILE A 334 -0.26 -19.28 0.56
CA ILE A 334 -0.81 -18.25 1.45
C ILE A 334 0.19 -17.13 1.70
N ARG A 335 1.47 -17.46 1.93
CA ARG A 335 2.54 -16.47 2.12
C ARG A 335 2.74 -15.62 0.88
N LYS A 336 2.88 -16.27 -0.29
CA LYS A 336 3.02 -15.59 -1.57
C LYS A 336 1.86 -14.65 -1.86
N ALA A 337 0.62 -15.09 -1.64
CA ALA A 337 -0.55 -14.26 -1.89
C ALA A 337 -0.59 -12.99 -1.00
N ALA A 338 -0.16 -13.09 0.26
CA ALA A 338 -0.06 -11.94 1.14
C ALA A 338 1.10 -11.00 0.74
N GLU A 339 2.24 -11.55 0.34
CA GLU A 339 3.38 -10.79 -0.16
C GLU A 339 3.03 -10.01 -1.43
N ASP A 340 2.39 -10.67 -2.40
CA ASP A 340 1.92 -10.07 -3.65
C ASP A 340 0.91 -8.94 -3.38
N ALA A 341 -0.01 -9.13 -2.42
CA ALA A 341 -0.95 -8.10 -2.02
C ALA A 341 -0.27 -6.89 -1.35
N ALA A 342 0.73 -7.12 -0.50
CA ALA A 342 1.51 -6.04 0.09
C ALA A 342 2.34 -5.29 -0.98
N ILE A 343 2.89 -6.00 -1.97
CA ILE A 343 3.56 -5.38 -3.14
C ILE A 343 2.59 -4.48 -3.89
N LYS A 344 1.38 -4.96 -4.18
CA LYS A 344 0.37 -4.18 -4.89
C LYS A 344 0.02 -2.89 -4.14
N LEU A 345 -0.19 -2.97 -2.83
CA LEU A 345 -0.44 -1.78 -2.00
C LEU A 345 0.74 -0.81 -2.06
N ARG A 346 1.99 -1.30 -2.02
CA ARG A 346 3.17 -0.45 -2.21
C ARG A 346 3.21 0.23 -3.57
N GLN A 347 2.88 -0.48 -4.64
CA GLN A 347 2.77 0.07 -6.01
C GLN A 347 1.67 1.14 -6.12
N GLU A 348 0.65 1.06 -5.28
CA GLU A 348 -0.39 2.07 -5.14
C GLU A 348 0.03 3.24 -4.24
N GLY A 349 1.26 3.25 -3.73
CA GLY A 349 1.79 4.28 -2.85
C GLY A 349 1.39 4.13 -1.38
N GLU A 350 1.19 2.89 -0.91
CA GLU A 350 1.02 2.60 0.51
C GLU A 350 2.31 2.13 1.18
N LEU A 351 2.52 2.50 2.44
CA LEU A 351 3.50 1.82 3.28
C LEU A 351 2.88 0.50 3.77
N ALA A 352 3.08 -0.58 3.02
CA ALA A 352 2.48 -1.88 3.32
C ALA A 352 3.51 -2.94 3.77
N PHE A 353 3.09 -3.75 4.74
CA PHE A 353 3.85 -4.83 5.35
C PHE A 353 3.11 -6.16 5.19
N PHE A 354 3.85 -7.25 5.29
CA PHE A 354 3.29 -8.59 5.47
C PHE A 354 3.77 -9.18 6.80
N TYR A 355 2.97 -10.06 7.38
CA TYR A 355 3.37 -10.83 8.55
C TYR A 355 2.93 -12.28 8.40
N HIS A 356 3.87 -13.20 8.53
CA HIS A 356 3.58 -14.63 8.46
C HIS A 356 3.45 -15.23 9.86
N GLY A 357 2.25 -15.71 10.17
CA GLY A 357 2.00 -16.63 11.27
C GLY A 357 2.24 -18.08 10.85
N VAL A 358 1.84 -19.02 11.72
CA VAL A 358 1.99 -20.46 11.46
C VAL A 358 1.05 -20.90 10.34
N ASN A 359 -0.24 -20.56 10.42
CA ASN A 359 -1.29 -21.03 9.49
C ASN A 359 -1.99 -19.92 8.68
N ARG A 360 -1.54 -18.67 8.84
CA ARG A 360 -2.12 -17.52 8.13
C ARG A 360 -1.08 -16.43 7.94
N SER A 361 -1.27 -15.63 6.91
CA SER A 361 -0.50 -14.42 6.66
C SER A 361 -1.41 -13.20 6.80
N GLN A 362 -0.85 -12.07 7.22
CA GLN A 362 -1.55 -10.80 7.35
C GLN A 362 -0.92 -9.77 6.42
N VAL A 363 -1.74 -8.84 5.94
CA VAL A 363 -1.31 -7.67 5.18
C VAL A 363 -1.72 -6.43 5.96
N LEU A 364 -0.76 -5.55 6.18
CA LEU A 364 -0.88 -4.41 7.09
C LEU A 364 -0.39 -3.13 6.41
N VAL A 365 -0.93 -1.99 6.81
CA VAL A 365 -0.62 -0.67 6.24
C VAL A 365 -0.26 0.31 7.35
N GLY A 366 0.79 1.08 7.10
CA GLY A 366 1.29 2.15 7.96
C GLY A 366 2.07 1.64 9.18
N ALA A 367 2.89 2.54 9.73
CA ALA A 367 3.56 2.39 11.02
C ALA A 367 3.19 3.61 11.86
N PHE A 368 2.48 3.37 12.95
CA PHE A 368 1.84 4.38 13.80
C PHE A 368 2.42 4.37 15.20
N GLU A 369 2.54 5.56 15.78
CA GLU A 369 3.13 5.78 17.10
C GLU A 369 2.04 6.02 18.18
N LEU A 370 2.43 6.34 19.41
CA LEU A 370 1.48 6.74 20.46
C LEU A 370 0.78 8.06 20.16
N GLU A 371 1.42 8.94 19.38
CA GLU A 371 0.82 10.18 18.93
C GLU A 371 -0.33 9.94 17.96
N ASP A 372 -0.26 8.85 17.19
CA ASP A 372 -1.28 8.43 16.24
C ASP A 372 -2.46 7.73 16.89
N PHE A 373 -2.21 6.96 17.94
CA PHE A 373 -3.26 6.24 18.66
C PHE A 373 -2.95 6.18 20.15
N ASP A 374 -3.78 6.85 20.94
CA ASP A 374 -3.74 6.74 22.40
C ASP A 374 -4.73 5.67 22.87
N PRO A 375 -4.26 4.50 23.36
CA PRO A 375 -5.16 3.43 23.80
C PRO A 375 -5.98 3.78 25.04
N LYS A 376 -5.61 4.82 25.81
CA LYS A 376 -6.36 5.25 27.00
C LYS A 376 -7.56 6.11 26.64
N THR A 377 -7.37 7.07 25.74
CA THR A 377 -8.41 8.03 25.34
C THR A 377 -9.17 7.58 24.09
N GLY A 378 -8.60 6.67 23.29
CA GLY A 378 -9.12 6.28 21.98
C GLY A 378 -8.91 7.37 20.92
N ARG A 379 -8.07 8.38 21.19
CA ARG A 379 -7.78 9.46 20.24
C ARG A 379 -6.99 8.91 19.04
N GLU A 380 -7.44 9.26 17.84
CA GLU A 380 -6.80 8.89 16.56
C GLU A 380 -6.27 10.14 15.86
N SER A 381 -5.01 10.08 15.38
CA SER A 381 -4.46 11.12 14.52
C SER A 381 -5.19 11.20 13.17
N PRO A 382 -5.11 12.35 12.48
CA PRO A 382 -5.62 12.48 11.12
C PRO A 382 -5.04 11.41 10.17
N ARG A 383 -3.75 11.10 10.30
CA ARG A 383 -3.04 10.09 9.48
C ARG A 383 -3.64 8.69 9.64
N LEU A 384 -3.89 8.26 10.87
CA LEU A 384 -4.51 6.97 11.14
C LEU A 384 -5.97 6.93 10.64
N ARG A 385 -6.73 7.99 10.89
CA ARG A 385 -8.13 8.10 10.46
C ARG A 385 -8.25 8.00 8.94
N GLU A 386 -7.37 8.68 8.21
CA GLU A 386 -7.30 8.60 6.75
C GLU A 386 -6.96 7.18 6.28
N ALA A 387 -6.01 6.49 6.93
CA ALA A 387 -5.71 5.10 6.61
C ALA A 387 -6.93 4.18 6.79
N LYS A 388 -7.75 4.41 7.84
CA LYS A 388 -9.01 3.69 8.05
C LYS A 388 -10.08 4.03 7.02
N ILE A 389 -10.17 5.29 6.58
CA ILE A 389 -11.10 5.69 5.51
C ILE A 389 -10.72 5.01 4.18
N ARG A 390 -9.42 4.92 3.88
CA ARG A 390 -8.90 4.27 2.66
C ARG A 390 -9.05 2.75 2.70
N HIS A 391 -8.87 2.15 3.86
CA HIS A 391 -9.00 0.71 4.06
C HIS A 391 -10.07 0.41 5.12
N PRO A 392 -11.36 0.64 4.83
CA PRO A 392 -12.42 0.54 5.82
C PRO A 392 -12.68 -0.90 6.27
N TYR A 393 -12.42 -1.87 5.38
CA TYR A 393 -12.71 -3.28 5.60
C TYR A 393 -11.47 -4.13 5.48
N ASN A 394 -11.40 -5.13 6.35
CA ASN A 394 -10.38 -6.16 6.32
C ASN A 394 -10.76 -7.20 5.24
N LEU A 395 -9.81 -7.56 4.40
CA LEU A 395 -10.01 -8.50 3.29
C LEU A 395 -9.59 -9.91 3.70
N TYR A 396 -10.37 -10.92 3.35
CA TYR A 396 -10.00 -12.32 3.44
C TYR A 396 -9.60 -12.83 2.06
N ASN A 397 -8.34 -13.24 1.89
CA ASN A 397 -7.78 -13.63 0.60
C ASN A 397 -8.02 -12.60 -0.52
N GLY A 398 -7.98 -11.32 -0.18
CA GLY A 398 -8.22 -10.20 -1.11
C GLY A 398 -9.69 -9.87 -1.37
N ALA A 399 -10.64 -10.58 -0.77
CA ALA A 399 -12.08 -10.30 -0.89
C ALA A 399 -12.68 -9.79 0.43
N GLY A 400 -13.66 -8.90 0.36
CA GLY A 400 -14.43 -8.51 1.55
C GLY A 400 -15.17 -9.73 2.13
N TYR A 401 -15.14 -9.89 3.44
CA TYR A 401 -15.83 -10.99 4.13
C TYR A 401 -16.69 -10.48 5.28
N THR A 402 -17.72 -11.25 5.60
CA THR A 402 -18.61 -10.94 6.72
C THR A 402 -18.35 -11.89 7.88
N ALA A 403 -18.41 -11.38 9.10
CA ALA A 403 -18.36 -12.19 10.30
C ALA A 403 -19.62 -11.99 11.14
N LYS A 404 -20.07 -13.06 11.79
CA LYS A 404 -21.14 -12.98 12.79
C LYS A 404 -20.50 -12.70 14.13
N VAL A 405 -20.62 -11.46 14.60
CA VAL A 405 -20.20 -11.10 15.96
C VAL A 405 -21.11 -11.84 16.95
N PRO A 406 -20.57 -12.49 17.99
CA PRO A 406 -21.38 -13.12 19.03
C PRO A 406 -22.44 -12.14 19.57
N GLY A 407 -23.72 -12.51 19.46
CA GLY A 407 -24.86 -11.68 19.87
C GLY A 407 -25.52 -10.83 18.77
N MET A 408 -24.97 -10.78 17.54
CA MET A 408 -25.65 -10.14 16.40
C MET A 408 -26.38 -11.16 15.52
N THR A 409 -27.60 -10.82 15.10
CA THR A 409 -28.41 -11.66 14.18
C THR A 409 -27.96 -11.56 12.72
N LYS A 410 -27.40 -10.41 12.33
CA LYS A 410 -26.91 -10.15 10.97
C LYS A 410 -25.38 -10.18 10.93
N SER A 411 -24.81 -10.81 9.91
CA SER A 411 -23.38 -10.69 9.62
C SER A 411 -23.07 -9.28 9.12
N LYS A 412 -21.86 -8.79 9.42
CA LYS A 412 -21.37 -7.48 8.97
C LYS A 412 -20.00 -7.65 8.34
N LEU A 413 -19.66 -6.79 7.39
CA LEU A 413 -18.29 -6.70 6.87
C LEU A 413 -17.33 -6.43 8.04
N VAL A 414 -16.21 -7.14 8.05
CA VAL A 414 -15.22 -6.99 9.11
C VAL A 414 -14.41 -5.71 8.87
N PRO A 415 -14.41 -4.74 9.80
CA PRO A 415 -13.62 -3.52 9.63
C PRO A 415 -12.12 -3.81 9.76
N SER A 416 -11.29 -2.98 9.14
CA SER A 416 -9.85 -3.00 9.40
C SER A 416 -9.55 -2.66 10.85
N GLY A 417 -8.57 -3.35 11.44
CA GLY A 417 -8.26 -3.27 12.86
C GLY A 417 -6.83 -2.82 13.11
N LEU A 418 -6.61 -2.00 14.12
CA LEU A 418 -5.26 -1.71 14.61
C LEU A 418 -4.69 -2.94 15.31
N VAL A 419 -3.44 -3.28 14.99
CA VAL A 419 -2.68 -4.36 15.63
C VAL A 419 -1.32 -3.85 16.07
N ALA A 420 -0.75 -4.45 17.11
CA ALA A 420 0.55 -4.08 17.63
C ALA A 420 1.67 -4.63 16.73
N ILE A 421 2.70 -3.81 16.49
CA ILE A 421 3.93 -4.23 15.83
C ILE A 421 4.76 -5.04 16.85
N PRO A 422 5.18 -6.28 16.52
CA PRO A 422 5.93 -7.14 17.42
C PRO A 422 7.17 -6.45 18.02
N LYS A 423 7.41 -6.67 19.32
CA LYS A 423 8.68 -6.32 19.97
C LYS A 423 9.66 -7.45 19.66
N ARG A 424 10.84 -7.14 19.15
CA ARG A 424 11.92 -8.13 19.00
C ARG A 424 12.71 -8.28 20.27
#